data_AF-A0A4R0HB81-F1
#
_entry.id   AF-A0A4R0HB81-F1
#
_cell.length_a   1.000
_cell.length_b   1.000
_cell.length_c   1.000
_cell.angle_alpha   90.00
_cell.angle_beta   90.00
_cell.angle_gamma   90.00
#
_symmetry.space_group_name_H-M   'P 1'
#
loop_
_entity.id
_entity.type
_entity.pdbx_description
1 polymer ?
#
loop_
_entity_poly.entity_id
_entity_poly.type
_entity_poly.pdbx_seq_one_letter_code
_entity_poly.pdbx_strand_id
1 'polypeptide(L)'
;MQELKRDSSAFQFHDVEWGIIRLKLLYRGEFLFFQRNEQALICEVSARYATLDKKSLKRWDDGSVIGACEREALAKIIARYYQLCWKDDLRIN
;
A
#
# COMPACT_ATOMS: atom_id res chain seq x y z
N MET A 1 1.58 -2.67 -15.55
CA MET A 1 2.03 -2.23 -14.21
C MET A 1 3.21 -1.23 -14.23
N GLN A 2 3.86 -0.93 -15.37
CA GLN A 2 4.97 0.04 -15.40
C GLN A 2 4.53 1.51 -15.22
N GLU A 3 3.28 1.85 -15.58
CA GLU A 3 2.79 3.24 -15.56
C GLU A 3 2.63 3.80 -14.13
N LEU A 4 2.33 2.95 -13.14
CA LEU A 4 2.16 3.37 -11.74
C LEU A 4 3.48 3.72 -11.05
N LYS A 5 4.63 3.21 -11.53
CA LYS A 5 5.95 3.46 -10.92
C LYS A 5 6.49 4.88 -11.16
N ARG A 6 5.91 5.63 -12.11
CA ARG A 6 6.34 6.99 -12.50
C ARG A 6 5.30 8.07 -12.21
N ASP A 7 4.25 7.72 -11.50
CA ASP A 7 3.10 8.59 -11.30
C ASP A 7 3.33 9.55 -10.12
N SER A 8 3.31 10.86 -10.40
CA SER A 8 3.56 11.92 -9.42
C SER A 8 2.51 12.04 -8.32
N SER A 9 1.40 11.30 -8.39
CA SER A 9 0.35 11.28 -7.37
C SER A 9 0.52 10.19 -6.31
N ALA A 10 1.57 9.36 -6.40
CA ALA A 10 1.90 8.39 -5.37
C ALA A 10 2.66 9.05 -4.20
N PHE A 11 2.24 8.75 -2.97
CA PHE A 11 3.01 9.09 -1.78
C PHE A 11 4.26 8.22 -1.72
N GLN A 12 5.42 8.83 -1.51
CA GLN A 12 6.69 8.10 -1.33
C GLN A 12 7.24 8.31 0.07
N PHE A 13 7.67 7.22 0.69
CA PHE A 13 8.32 7.19 1.99
C PHE A 13 9.66 6.47 1.90
N HIS A 14 10.60 6.89 2.74
CA HIS A 14 11.86 6.18 2.97
C HIS A 14 11.80 5.55 4.35
N ASP A 15 11.69 4.22 4.40
CA ASP A 15 11.75 3.45 5.63
C ASP A 15 13.14 2.83 5.79
N VAL A 16 13.64 2.80 7.03
CA VAL A 16 14.98 2.29 7.35
C VAL A 16 15.06 0.77 7.15
N GLU A 17 13.97 0.05 7.43
CA GLU A 17 13.92 -1.41 7.36
C GLU A 17 13.35 -1.91 6.02
N TRP A 18 12.40 -1.18 5.45
CA TRP A 18 11.63 -1.57 4.27
C TRP A 18 12.08 -0.89 2.97
N GLY A 19 12.99 0.09 3.05
CA GLY A 19 13.51 0.84 1.91
C GLY A 19 12.49 1.83 1.34
N ILE A 20 12.43 1.94 0.01
CA ILE A 20 11.53 2.89 -0.65
C ILE A 20 10.13 2.29 -0.70
N ILE A 21 9.17 2.97 -0.08
CA ILE A 21 7.76 2.61 -0.10
C ILE A 21 7.00 3.63 -0.93
N ARG A 22 6.13 3.15 -1.83
CA ARG A 22 5.19 4.01 -2.57
C ARG A 22 3.77 3.52 -2.41
N LEU A 23 2.85 4.45 -2.22
CA LEU A 23 1.44 4.20 -1.99
C LEU A 23 0.59 5.08 -2.88
N LYS A 24 -0.43 4.48 -3.51
CA LYS A 24 -1.42 5.22 -4.29
C LYS A 24 -2.79 4.58 -4.13
N LEU A 25 -3.78 5.37 -3.73
CA LEU A 25 -5.18 4.93 -3.77
C LEU A 25 -5.63 4.84 -5.22
N LEU A 26 -6.32 3.76 -5.53
CA LEU A 26 -6.93 3.45 -6.82
C LEU A 26 -8.44 3.34 -6.64
N TYR A 27 -9.19 3.50 -7.74
CA TYR A 27 -10.64 3.29 -7.79
C TYR A 27 -11.39 3.92 -6.60
N ARG A 28 -11.18 5.22 -6.35
CA ARG A 28 -11.85 5.99 -5.28
C ARG A 28 -11.69 5.41 -3.86
N GLY A 29 -10.61 4.69 -3.60
CA GLY A 29 -10.31 4.19 -2.25
C GLY A 29 -10.77 2.75 -1.99
N GLU A 30 -11.12 2.00 -3.03
CA GLU A 30 -11.39 0.56 -2.96
C GLU A 30 -10.11 -0.28 -3.05
N PHE A 31 -9.10 0.24 -3.73
CA PHE A 31 -7.83 -0.45 -3.91
C PHE A 31 -6.66 0.46 -3.56
N LEU A 32 -5.58 -0.16 -3.12
CA LEU A 32 -4.31 0.49 -2.81
C LEU A 32 -3.21 -0.20 -3.60
N PHE A 33 -2.53 0.59 -4.42
CA PHE A 33 -1.23 0.22 -4.96
C PHE A 33 -0.19 0.41 -3.87
N PHE A 34 0.54 -0.67 -3.57
CA PHE A 34 1.69 -0.66 -2.67
C PHE A 34 2.92 -1.15 -3.43
N GLN A 35 4.01 -0.40 -3.35
CA GLN A 35 5.29 -0.79 -3.89
C GLN A 35 6.36 -0.72 -2.80
N ARG A 36 7.15 -1.78 -2.69
CA ARG A 36 8.36 -1.83 -1.88
C ARG A 36 9.56 -2.07 -2.80
N ASN A 37 10.46 -1.10 -2.90
CA ASN A 37 11.59 -1.12 -3.81
C ASN A 37 11.12 -1.44 -5.24
N GLU A 38 11.46 -2.61 -5.78
CA GLU A 38 11.09 -3.03 -7.13
C GLU A 38 9.81 -3.85 -7.21
N GLN A 39 9.37 -4.41 -6.09
CA GLN A 39 8.20 -5.28 -6.00
C GLN A 39 6.93 -4.46 -5.74
N ALA A 40 5.86 -4.74 -6.47
CA ALA A 40 4.58 -4.08 -6.26
C ALA A 40 3.45 -5.07 -6.03
N LEU A 41 2.38 -4.61 -5.40
CA LEU A 41 1.12 -5.34 -5.27
C LEU A 41 -0.05 -4.36 -5.28
N ILE A 42 -1.23 -4.88 -5.61
CA ILE A 42 -2.49 -4.18 -5.42
C ILE A 42 -3.24 -4.93 -4.33
N CYS A 43 -3.70 -4.21 -3.33
CA CYS A 43 -4.48 -4.75 -2.22
C CYS A 43 -5.79 -4.00 -2.07
N GLU A 44 -6.78 -4.66 -1.50
CA GLU A 44 -8.10 -4.10 -1.24
C GLU A 44 -8.06 -3.34 0.08
N VAL A 45 -8.55 -2.11 0.05
CA VAL A 45 -8.67 -1.25 1.24
C VAL A 45 -10.07 -0.68 1.30
N SER A 46 -10.49 -0.30 2.50
CA SER A 46 -11.66 0.54 2.68
C SER A 46 -11.22 1.90 3.14
N ALA A 47 -11.20 2.87 2.23
CA ALA A 47 -10.85 4.24 2.59
C ALA A 47 -11.78 4.82 3.67
N ARG A 48 -13.08 4.45 3.63
CA ARG A 48 -14.08 4.86 4.62
C ARG A 48 -13.73 4.45 6.05
N TYR A 49 -13.16 3.26 6.21
CA TYR A 49 -12.83 2.72 7.54
C TYR A 49 -11.32 2.76 7.82
N ALA A 50 -10.52 3.28 6.89
CA ALA A 50 -9.06 3.23 6.91
C ALA A 50 -8.51 1.82 7.19
N THR A 51 -9.16 0.78 6.63
CA THR A 51 -8.81 -0.63 6.86
C THR A 51 -8.23 -1.28 5.60
N LEU A 52 -7.33 -2.24 5.80
CA LEU A 52 -6.77 -3.09 4.77
C LEU A 52 -7.36 -4.48 4.86
N ASP A 53 -7.83 -5.03 3.74
CA ASP A 53 -8.17 -6.45 3.68
C ASP A 53 -6.90 -7.29 3.53
N LYS A 54 -6.51 -7.97 4.61
CA LYS A 54 -5.30 -8.82 4.61
C LYS A 54 -5.40 -9.99 3.63
N LYS A 55 -6.60 -10.45 3.26
CA LYS A 55 -6.78 -11.59 2.36
C LYS A 55 -6.43 -11.20 0.91
N SER A 56 -6.47 -9.92 0.57
CA SER A 56 -6.03 -9.39 -0.72
C SER A 56 -4.51 -9.46 -0.94
N LEU A 57 -3.71 -9.56 0.13
CA LEU A 57 -2.24 -9.70 0.09
C LEU A 57 -1.80 -11.12 -0.28
N LYS A 58 -2.00 -11.51 -1.55
CA LYS A 58 -1.74 -12.88 -2.03
C LYS A 58 -0.42 -13.03 -2.78
N ARG A 59 -0.11 -12.11 -3.69
CA ARG A 59 1.02 -12.21 -4.62
C ARG A 59 1.62 -10.83 -4.91
N TRP A 60 2.92 -10.83 -5.18
CA TRP A 60 3.63 -9.71 -5.80
C TRP A 60 3.33 -9.63 -7.30
N ASP A 61 3.69 -8.53 -7.96
CA ASP A 61 3.46 -8.33 -9.40
C ASP A 61 4.25 -9.31 -10.28
N ASP A 62 5.38 -9.78 -9.79
CA ASP A 62 6.19 -10.85 -10.39
C ASP A 62 5.54 -12.25 -10.25
N GLY A 63 4.41 -12.36 -9.56
CA GLY A 63 3.68 -13.62 -9.35
C GLY A 63 4.13 -14.42 -8.11
N SER A 64 5.23 -14.01 -7.48
CA SER A 64 5.71 -14.57 -6.21
C SER A 64 4.65 -14.50 -5.10
N VAL A 65 4.46 -15.60 -4.36
CA VAL A 65 3.43 -15.73 -3.31
C VAL A 65 3.89 -15.08 -2.01
N ILE A 66 2.99 -14.32 -1.39
CA ILE A 66 3.22 -13.68 -0.08
C ILE A 66 2.90 -14.69 1.03
N GLY A 67 3.93 -15.07 1.81
CA GLY A 67 3.82 -16.00 2.93
C GLY A 67 3.05 -15.41 4.12
N ALA A 68 2.64 -16.25 5.08
CA ALA A 68 1.83 -15.80 6.22
C ALA A 68 2.55 -14.76 7.11
N CYS A 69 3.82 -15.02 7.46
CA CYS A 69 4.63 -14.08 8.26
C CYS A 69 4.85 -12.75 7.52
N GLU A 70 5.21 -12.83 6.23
CA GLU A 70 5.39 -11.66 5.37
C GLU A 70 4.10 -10.86 5.23
N ARG A 71 2.95 -11.54 5.08
CA ARG A 71 1.62 -10.91 4.98
C ARG A 71 1.29 -10.09 6.20
N GLU A 72 1.57 -10.59 7.40
CA GLU A 72 1.33 -9.84 8.63
C GLU A 72 2.22 -8.60 8.74
N ALA A 73 3.50 -8.74 8.35
CA ALA A 73 4.43 -7.62 8.32
C ALA A 73 4.01 -6.56 7.29
N LEU A 74 3.61 -6.99 6.09
CA LEU A 74 3.07 -6.12 5.03
C LEU A 74 1.80 -5.42 5.49
N ALA A 75 0.87 -6.13 6.13
CA ALA A 75 -0.36 -5.52 6.60
C ALA A 75 -0.09 -4.39 7.63
N LYS A 76 0.87 -4.60 8.54
CA LYS A 76 1.26 -3.58 9.53
C LYS A 76 1.90 -2.37 8.86
N ILE A 77 2.83 -2.58 7.92
CA ILE A 77 3.54 -1.47 7.27
C ILE A 77 2.60 -0.68 6.35
N ILE A 78 1.76 -1.37 5.58
CA ILE A 78 0.74 -0.74 4.73
C ILE A 78 -0.19 0.10 5.58
N ALA A 79 -0.74 -0.45 6.68
CA ALA A 79 -1.64 0.29 7.56
C ALA A 79 -0.98 1.54 8.17
N ARG A 80 0.29 1.43 8.62
CA ARG A 80 1.06 2.56 9.16
C ARG A 80 1.19 3.70 8.16
N TYR A 81 1.64 3.41 6.94
CA TYR A 81 1.84 4.45 5.94
C TYR A 81 0.53 4.94 5.32
N TYR A 82 -0.47 4.06 5.22
CA TYR A 82 -1.82 4.46 4.84
C TYR A 82 -2.33 5.55 5.78
N GLN A 83 -2.26 5.34 7.09
CA GLN A 83 -2.64 6.35 8.06
C GLN A 83 -1.83 7.65 7.94
N LEU A 84 -0.57 7.59 7.50
CA LEU A 84 0.26 8.80 7.30
C LEU A 84 -0.16 9.59 6.05
N CYS A 85 -0.45 8.92 4.93
CA CYS A 85 -0.94 9.58 3.72
C CYS A 85 -2.25 10.34 3.96
N TRP A 86 -3.14 9.77 4.78
CA TRP A 86 -4.51 10.26 4.96
C TRP A 86 -4.77 10.85 6.35
N LYS A 87 -3.72 11.09 7.16
CA LYS A 87 -3.82 11.75 8.47
C LYS A 87 -4.29 13.20 8.38
N ASP A 88 -4.05 13.84 7.23
CA ASP A 88 -4.49 15.21 6.95
C ASP A 88 -5.88 15.24 6.29
N ASP A 89 -6.21 14.23 5.48
CA ASP A 89 -7.51 14.12 4.78
C ASP A 89 -8.68 13.84 5.73
N LEU A 90 -8.42 13.21 6.89
CA LEU A 90 -9.40 12.98 7.96
C LEU A 90 -9.65 14.21 8.86
N ARG A 91 -8.89 15.30 8.70
CA ARG A 91 -9.18 16.60 9.34
C ARG A 91 -10.11 17.43 8.46
N ILE A 92 -11.28 16.87 8.12
CA ILE A 92 -12.44 17.70 7.80
C ILE A 92 -13.29 17.75 9.06
N ASN A 93 -12.98 18.73 9.92
CA ASN A 93 -13.97 19.51 10.64
C ASN A 93 -13.38 20.83 11.13
#